data_AF-G8ZY06-F1
#
_entry.id   AF-G8ZY06-F1
#
_cell.length_a   1.000
_cell.length_b   1.000
_cell.length_c   1.000
_cell.angle_alpha   90.00
_cell.angle_beta   90.00
_cell.angle_gamma   90.00
#
_symmetry.space_group_name_H-M   'P 1'
#
loop_
_entity.id
_entity.type
_entity.pdbx_description
1 polymer ?
#
loop_
_entity_poly.entity_id
_entity_poly.type
_entity_poly.pdbx_seq_one_letter_code
_entity_poly.pdbx_strand_id
1 'polypeptide(L)'
;MSQVYGDLTRYEEALGRLVESVDQFRPDLSCARELVEADRALGKSLDKFGLYDEVDKELQRLDRESERLNRHTARTLETLDECYRALSALPMLEQVKFEQRKVLEQRGRVNSAVLLEYATKLSKFTKAPAGVAVGPNNFVWPAEDALRRGQLAVAALHSEEITLGSTGERSGSVESSEPVQPSESAEPRKYEPRRVEPAKEEASESPVDLDLDLFDPDEF
;
A
#
# COMPACT_ATOMS: atom_id res chain seq x y z
N MET A 1 -5.27 31.43 -48.79
CA MET A 1 -5.19 30.99 -50.20
C MET A 1 -6.17 31.69 -51.14
N SER A 2 -7.42 31.97 -50.74
CA SER A 2 -8.39 32.63 -51.64
C SER A 2 -8.02 34.04 -52.12
N GLN A 3 -7.21 34.79 -51.37
CA GLN A 3 -6.76 36.13 -51.77
C GLN A 3 -5.75 36.09 -52.93
N VAL A 4 -4.71 35.26 -52.85
CA VAL A 4 -3.69 35.12 -53.90
C VAL A 4 -4.32 34.64 -55.21
N TYR A 5 -5.23 33.67 -55.12
CA TYR A 5 -5.96 33.17 -56.29
C TYR A 5 -6.85 34.26 -56.91
N GLY A 6 -7.54 35.05 -56.07
CA GLY A 6 -8.33 36.20 -56.51
C GLY A 6 -7.47 37.29 -57.17
N ASP A 7 -6.30 37.60 -56.61
CA ASP A 7 -5.39 38.60 -57.16
C ASP A 7 -4.74 38.12 -58.47
N LEU A 8 -4.45 36.83 -58.60
CA LEU A 8 -3.97 36.21 -59.85
C LEU A 8 -5.05 36.23 -60.93
N THR A 9 -6.30 35.91 -60.57
CA THR A 9 -7.44 35.96 -61.51
C THR A 9 -7.65 37.39 -62.01
N ARG A 10 -7.55 38.39 -61.12
CA ARG A 10 -7.63 39.81 -61.49
C ARG A 10 -6.49 40.25 -62.42
N TYR A 11 -5.28 39.75 -62.19
CA TYR A 11 -4.15 40.01 -63.06
C TYR A 11 -4.38 39.40 -64.46
N GLU A 12 -4.84 38.14 -64.54
CA GLU A 12 -5.18 37.49 -65.81
C GLU A 12 -6.31 38.22 -66.55
N GLU A 13 -7.37 38.64 -65.85
CA GLU A 13 -8.48 39.40 -66.42
C GLU A 13 -8.04 40.78 -66.95
N ALA A 14 -7.14 41.47 -66.23
CA ALA A 14 -6.59 42.76 -66.67
C ALA A 14 -5.64 42.59 -67.87
N LEU A 15 -4.84 41.51 -67.89
CA LEU A 15 -3.96 41.17 -69.00
C LEU A 15 -4.78 40.80 -70.25
N GLY A 16 -5.83 40.00 -70.09
CA GLY A 16 -6.75 39.63 -71.17
C GLY A 16 -7.41 40.85 -71.80
N ARG A 17 -7.93 41.77 -70.98
CA ARG A 17 -8.50 43.05 -71.44
C ARG A 17 -7.47 43.92 -72.16
N LEU A 18 -6.23 43.96 -71.69
CA LEU A 18 -5.16 44.71 -72.35
C LEU A 18 -4.80 44.09 -73.72
N VAL A 19 -4.66 42.76 -73.80
CA VAL A 19 -4.38 42.05 -75.05
C VAL A 19 -5.50 42.28 -76.07
N GLU A 20 -6.76 42.17 -75.67
CA GLU A 20 -7.91 42.46 -76.54
C GLU A 20 -7.90 43.92 -77.04
N SER A 21 -7.52 44.88 -76.20
CA SER A 21 -7.42 46.31 -76.59
C SER A 21 -6.29 46.57 -77.59
N VAL A 22 -5.18 45.84 -77.46
CA VAL A 22 -4.03 45.92 -78.37
C VAL A 22 -4.36 45.26 -79.71
N ASP A 23 -5.05 44.12 -79.70
CA ASP A 23 -5.54 43.43 -80.90
C ASP A 23 -6.55 44.28 -81.69
N GLN A 24 -7.34 45.10 -81.00
CA GLN A 24 -8.25 46.08 -81.61
C GLN A 24 -7.56 47.39 -82.04
N PHE A 25 -6.22 47.47 -81.91
CA PHE A 25 -5.38 48.64 -82.22
C PHE A 25 -5.81 49.93 -81.50
N ARG A 26 -6.45 49.80 -80.32
CA ARG A 26 -6.82 50.91 -79.43
C ARG A 26 -6.25 50.64 -78.04
N PRO A 27 -4.95 50.89 -77.83
CA PRO A 27 -4.33 50.62 -76.54
C PRO A 27 -4.96 51.51 -75.46
N ASP A 28 -5.61 50.88 -74.49
CA ASP A 28 -6.22 51.59 -73.37
C ASP A 28 -5.23 51.71 -72.20
N LEU A 29 -4.81 52.95 -71.93
CA LEU A 29 -3.89 53.29 -70.84
C LEU A 29 -4.48 52.98 -69.46
N SER A 30 -5.81 52.88 -69.34
CA SER A 30 -6.48 52.51 -68.09
C SER A 30 -6.25 51.04 -67.74
N CYS A 31 -6.41 50.13 -68.71
CA CYS A 31 -6.17 48.69 -68.54
C CYS A 31 -4.71 48.39 -68.15
N ALA A 32 -3.76 49.12 -68.72
CA ALA A 32 -2.33 48.98 -68.36
C ALA A 32 -2.06 49.41 -66.91
N ARG A 33 -2.76 50.43 -66.39
CA ARG A 33 -2.64 50.86 -64.99
C ARG A 33 -3.26 49.84 -64.05
N GLU A 34 -4.44 49.31 -64.38
CA GLU A 34 -5.09 48.25 -63.60
C GLU A 34 -4.20 47.00 -63.51
N LEU A 35 -3.53 46.63 -64.60
CA LEU A 35 -2.58 45.51 -64.60
C LEU A 35 -1.39 45.76 -63.66
N VAL A 36 -0.81 46.96 -63.66
CA VAL A 36 0.29 47.33 -62.75
C VAL A 36 -0.17 47.36 -61.29
N GLU A 37 -1.41 47.77 -61.02
CA GLU A 37 -1.98 47.74 -59.67
C GLU A 37 -2.24 46.31 -59.19
N ALA A 38 -2.78 45.44 -60.05
CA ALA A 38 -2.97 44.02 -59.77
C ALA A 38 -1.63 43.30 -59.50
N ASP A 39 -0.61 43.59 -60.31
CA ASP A 39 0.76 43.06 -60.13
C ASP A 39 1.37 43.49 -58.78
N ARG A 40 1.24 44.78 -58.42
CA ARG A 40 1.70 45.28 -57.12
C ARG A 40 0.93 44.66 -55.95
N ALA A 41 -0.37 44.42 -56.10
CA ALA A 41 -1.18 43.76 -55.08
C ALA A 41 -0.75 42.31 -54.89
N LEU A 42 -0.51 41.59 -56.00
CA LEU A 42 -0.02 40.21 -56.00
C LEU A 42 1.37 40.11 -55.37
N GLY A 43 2.30 41.02 -55.73
CA GLY A 43 3.63 41.10 -55.12
C GLY A 43 3.57 41.27 -53.61
N LYS A 44 2.76 42.22 -53.11
CA LYS A 44 2.53 42.40 -51.66
C LYS A 44 1.91 41.18 -50.99
N SER A 45 1.08 40.41 -51.70
CA SER A 45 0.52 39.17 -51.16
C SER A 45 1.57 38.05 -51.13
N LEU A 46 2.46 38.01 -52.12
CA LEU A 46 3.57 37.05 -52.19
C LEU A 46 4.60 37.29 -51.08
N ASP A 47 4.92 38.56 -50.79
CA ASP A 47 5.85 38.94 -49.72
C ASP A 47 5.41 38.41 -48.34
N LYS A 48 4.10 38.26 -48.11
CA LYS A 48 3.56 37.72 -46.85
C LYS A 48 3.89 36.24 -46.64
N PHE A 49 4.17 35.47 -47.68
CA PHE A 49 4.55 34.06 -47.52
C PHE A 49 5.90 33.90 -46.81
N GLY A 50 6.86 34.80 -47.07
CA GLY A 50 8.13 34.79 -46.33
C GLY A 50 7.90 34.95 -44.82
N LEU A 51 6.96 35.81 -44.44
CA LEU A 51 6.57 35.98 -43.03
C LEU A 51 5.89 34.73 -42.46
N TYR A 52 5.03 34.06 -43.23
CA TYR A 52 4.40 32.81 -42.76
C TYR A 52 5.43 31.70 -42.57
N ASP A 53 6.44 31.59 -43.44
CA ASP A 53 7.52 30.61 -43.27
C ASP A 53 8.36 30.88 -42.02
N GLU A 54 8.61 32.15 -41.70
CA GLU A 54 9.29 32.54 -40.46
C GLU A 54 8.45 32.21 -39.22
N VAL A 55 7.16 32.53 -39.26
CA VAL A 55 6.22 32.19 -38.18
C VAL A 55 6.11 30.68 -38.00
N ASP A 56 6.06 29.91 -39.08
CA ASP A 56 5.99 28.45 -39.00
C ASP A 56 7.25 27.85 -38.36
N LYS A 57 8.44 28.37 -38.69
CA LYS A 57 9.70 27.97 -38.04
C LYS A 57 9.70 28.28 -36.55
N GLU A 58 9.21 29.44 -36.15
CA GLU A 58 9.08 29.80 -34.73
C GLU A 58 8.05 28.91 -34.01
N LEU A 59 6.93 28.60 -34.67
CA LEU A 59 5.90 27.72 -34.12
C LEU A 59 6.45 26.30 -33.89
N GLN A 60 7.16 25.75 -34.88
CA GLN A 60 7.84 24.45 -34.74
C GLN A 60 8.90 24.47 -33.65
N ARG A 61 9.59 25.60 -33.42
CA ARG A 61 10.55 25.76 -32.33
C ARG A 61 9.84 25.72 -30.98
N LEU A 62 8.77 26.49 -30.83
CA LEU A 62 7.94 26.54 -29.62
C LEU A 62 7.33 25.16 -29.29
N ASP A 63 6.85 24.42 -30.28
CA ASP A 63 6.32 23.07 -30.08
C ASP A 63 7.39 22.12 -29.53
N ARG A 64 8.61 22.16 -30.08
CA ARG A 64 9.74 21.37 -29.57
C ARG A 64 10.13 21.74 -28.14
N GLU A 65 10.10 23.04 -27.82
CA GLU A 65 10.38 23.53 -26.47
C GLU A 65 9.28 23.08 -25.47
N SER A 66 8.01 23.16 -25.88
CA SER A 66 6.86 22.68 -25.11
C SER A 66 6.94 21.18 -24.85
N GLU A 67 7.20 20.37 -25.88
CA GLU A 67 7.39 18.92 -25.72
C GLU A 67 8.54 18.60 -24.77
N ARG A 68 9.65 19.32 -24.89
CA ARG A 68 10.81 19.14 -23.99
C ARG A 68 10.43 19.46 -22.54
N LEU A 69 9.70 20.54 -22.31
CA LEU A 69 9.25 20.93 -20.98
C LEU A 69 8.30 19.89 -20.40
N ASN A 70 7.33 19.42 -21.19
CA ASN A 70 6.39 18.37 -20.78
C ASN A 70 7.12 17.08 -20.38
N ARG A 71 8.11 16.65 -21.17
CA ARG A 71 8.96 15.49 -20.81
C ARG A 71 9.73 15.73 -19.51
N HIS A 72 10.19 16.95 -19.27
CA HIS A 72 10.88 17.27 -18.02
C HIS A 72 9.92 17.21 -16.83
N THR A 73 8.75 17.83 -16.93
CA THR A 73 7.72 17.82 -15.89
C THR A 73 7.28 16.38 -15.58
N ALA A 74 7.04 15.56 -16.61
CA ALA A 74 6.69 14.16 -16.43
C ALA A 74 7.74 13.39 -15.63
N ARG A 75 9.03 13.56 -15.95
CA ARG A 75 10.13 12.94 -15.19
C ARG A 75 10.19 13.43 -13.75
N THR A 76 9.99 14.73 -13.52
CA THR A 76 9.98 15.28 -12.17
C THR A 76 8.85 14.69 -11.35
N LEU A 77 7.65 14.56 -11.93
CA LEU A 77 6.50 13.93 -11.27
C LEU A 77 6.75 12.43 -11.00
N GLU A 78 7.34 11.71 -11.95
CA GLU A 78 7.73 10.31 -11.77
C GLU A 78 8.71 10.17 -10.60
N THR A 79 9.76 11.00 -10.53
CA THR A 79 10.71 10.98 -9.40
C THR A 79 10.06 11.37 -8.07
N LEU A 80 9.07 12.26 -8.11
CA LEU A 80 8.34 12.65 -6.90
C LEU A 80 7.46 11.50 -6.40
N ASP A 81 6.76 10.81 -7.30
CA ASP A 81 5.96 9.63 -6.98
C ASP A 81 6.84 8.48 -6.47
N GLU A 82 8.00 8.24 -7.07
CA GLU A 82 8.99 7.29 -6.55
C GLU A 82 9.43 7.63 -5.13
N CYS A 83 9.73 8.91 -4.86
CA CYS A 83 10.10 9.38 -3.53
C CYS A 83 8.93 9.25 -2.54
N TYR A 84 7.71 9.56 -2.97
CA TYR A 84 6.50 9.41 -2.15
C TYR A 84 6.26 7.94 -1.80
N ARG A 85 6.34 7.04 -2.77
CA ARG A 85 6.22 5.58 -2.55
C ARG A 85 7.32 5.05 -1.63
N ALA A 86 8.55 5.52 -1.81
CA ALA A 86 9.65 5.15 -0.92
C ALA A 86 9.40 5.62 0.52
N LEU A 87 8.81 6.82 0.69
CA LEU A 87 8.47 7.37 2.00
C LEU A 87 7.27 6.65 2.63
N SER A 88 6.23 6.34 1.85
CA SER A 88 5.03 5.63 2.34
C SER A 88 5.30 4.16 2.64
N ALA A 89 6.28 3.54 1.98
CA ALA A 89 6.74 2.20 2.31
C ALA A 89 7.50 2.14 3.64
N LEU A 90 8.02 3.26 4.15
CA LEU A 90 8.68 3.28 5.45
C LEU A 90 7.64 3.17 6.57
N PRO A 91 7.80 2.23 7.51
CA PRO A 91 6.90 2.12 8.64
C PRO A 91 6.95 3.38 9.48
N MET A 92 5.78 3.83 9.96
CA MET A 92 5.69 5.01 10.82
C MET A 92 6.58 4.83 12.06
N LEU A 93 7.33 5.89 12.39
CA LEU A 93 8.28 5.88 13.50
C LEU A 93 7.63 5.47 14.83
N GLU A 94 6.37 5.86 15.04
CA GLU A 94 5.60 5.51 16.24
C GLU A 94 5.31 4.01 16.33
N GLN A 95 4.95 3.39 15.19
CA GLN A 95 4.74 1.94 15.11
C GLN A 95 6.03 1.19 15.40
N VAL A 96 7.16 1.60 14.80
CA VAL A 96 8.47 0.99 15.06
C VAL A 96 8.85 1.09 16.55
N LYS A 97 8.65 2.27 17.17
CA LYS A 97 8.91 2.46 18.61
C LYS A 97 7.98 1.64 19.49
N PHE A 98 6.72 1.47 19.10
CA PHE A 98 5.76 0.63 19.80
C PHE A 98 6.16 -0.85 19.75
N GLU A 99 6.46 -1.35 18.56
CA GLU A 99 6.93 -2.73 18.36
C GLU A 99 8.23 -3.00 19.12
N GLN A 100 9.18 -2.07 19.06
CA GLN A 100 10.45 -2.18 19.78
C GLN A 100 10.24 -2.27 21.31
N ARG A 101 9.34 -1.43 21.87
CA ARG A 101 8.98 -1.51 23.30
C ARG A 101 8.33 -2.84 23.65
N LYS A 102 7.38 -3.31 22.84
CA LYS A 102 6.72 -4.60 23.03
C LYS A 102 7.70 -5.78 22.97
N VAL A 103 8.64 -5.75 22.02
CA VAL A 103 9.70 -6.76 21.89
C VAL A 103 10.62 -6.75 23.12
N LEU A 104 11.01 -5.57 23.62
CA LEU A 104 11.81 -5.44 24.83
C LEU A 104 11.07 -5.98 26.07
N GLU A 105 9.79 -5.66 26.22
CA GLU A 105 8.97 -6.21 27.30
C GLU A 105 8.84 -7.73 27.21
N GLN A 106 8.63 -8.29 26.02
CA GLN A 106 8.59 -9.73 25.81
C GLN A 106 9.94 -10.39 26.13
N ARG A 107 11.06 -9.77 25.75
CA ARG A 107 12.41 -10.24 26.12
C ARG A 107 12.63 -10.24 27.64
N GLY A 108 12.09 -9.27 28.36
CA GLY A 108 12.14 -9.25 29.83
C GLY A 108 11.23 -10.28 30.48
N ARG A 109 10.07 -10.58 29.88
CA ARG A 109 9.09 -11.54 30.39
C ARG A 109 9.47 -13.00 30.12
N VAL A 110 10.22 -13.28 29.05
CA VAL A 110 10.64 -14.64 28.70
C VAL A 110 11.96 -14.97 29.38
N ASN A 111 11.92 -15.85 30.39
CA ASN A 111 13.12 -16.42 30.99
C ASN A 111 13.79 -17.36 29.97
N SER A 112 15.00 -17.00 29.54
CA SER A 112 15.77 -17.76 28.55
C SER A 112 16.03 -19.21 28.96
N ALA A 113 16.18 -19.48 30.26
CA ALA A 113 16.36 -20.84 30.77
C ALA A 113 15.10 -21.69 30.56
N VAL A 114 13.92 -21.16 30.89
CA VAL A 114 12.63 -21.85 30.70
C VAL A 114 12.36 -22.08 29.21
N LEU A 115 12.71 -21.12 28.36
CA LEU A 115 12.56 -21.26 26.91
C LEU A 115 13.46 -22.37 26.34
N LEU A 116 14.72 -22.46 26.80
CA LEU A 116 15.65 -23.50 26.37
C LEU A 116 15.23 -24.88 26.88
N GLU A 117 14.76 -24.99 28.12
CA GLU A 117 14.18 -26.22 28.65
C GLU A 117 12.93 -26.66 27.87
N TYR A 118 12.06 -25.71 27.52
CA TYR A 118 10.87 -26.00 26.73
C TYR A 118 11.25 -26.40 25.29
N ALA A 119 12.20 -25.71 24.66
CA ALA A 119 12.70 -26.02 23.33
C ALA A 119 13.35 -27.42 23.27
N THR A 120 14.11 -27.82 24.30
CA THR A 120 14.69 -29.17 24.38
C THR A 120 13.63 -30.25 24.60
N LYS A 121 12.57 -29.96 25.37
CA LYS A 121 11.40 -30.84 25.48
C LYS A 121 10.68 -30.98 24.13
N LEU A 122 10.42 -29.87 23.44
CA LEU A 122 9.77 -29.85 22.14
C LEU A 122 10.60 -30.58 21.07
N SER A 123 11.93 -30.44 21.12
CA SER A 123 12.85 -31.08 20.16
C SER A 123 12.73 -32.61 20.14
N LYS A 124 12.30 -33.25 21.24
CA LYS A 124 12.05 -34.70 21.28
C LYS A 124 10.84 -35.12 20.43
N PHE A 125 9.88 -34.23 20.24
CA PHE A 125 8.64 -34.49 19.50
C PHE A 125 8.68 -33.95 18.06
N THR A 126 9.55 -32.99 17.77
CA THR A 126 9.64 -32.36 16.44
C THR A 126 10.75 -32.92 15.56
N LYS A 127 11.76 -33.60 16.14
CA LYS A 127 12.86 -34.21 15.37
C LYS A 127 12.59 -35.69 15.12
N ALA A 128 12.38 -36.07 13.86
CA ALA A 128 12.26 -37.47 13.47
C ALA A 128 13.59 -38.21 13.75
N PRO A 129 13.58 -39.37 14.46
CA PRO A 129 14.79 -40.15 14.65
C PRO A 129 15.27 -40.69 13.31
N ALA A 130 16.54 -40.42 12.97
CA ALA A 130 17.16 -40.96 11.77
C ALA A 130 17.31 -42.48 11.93
N GLY A 131 16.44 -43.25 11.26
CA GLY A 131 16.70 -44.66 10.94
C GLY A 131 16.21 -45.73 11.92
N VAL A 132 15.30 -45.46 12.87
CA VAL A 132 14.75 -46.53 13.73
C VAL A 132 13.24 -46.39 13.89
N ALA A 133 12.53 -47.52 13.76
CA ALA A 133 11.09 -47.65 13.92
C ALA A 133 10.58 -46.89 15.14
N VAL A 134 9.64 -45.97 14.89
CA VAL A 134 9.01 -45.11 15.90
C VAL A 134 8.33 -46.01 16.93
N GLY A 135 8.96 -46.18 18.08
CA GLY A 135 8.33 -46.82 19.23
C GLY A 135 7.08 -46.02 19.65
N PRO A 136 6.08 -46.67 20.26
CA PRO A 136 4.73 -46.12 20.46
C PRO A 136 4.63 -44.85 21.32
N ASN A 137 5.75 -44.34 21.85
CA ASN A 137 5.82 -43.18 22.74
C ASN A 137 6.42 -41.90 22.12
N ASN A 138 6.84 -41.91 20.85
CA ASN A 138 7.45 -40.75 20.18
C ASN A 138 6.61 -40.27 18.98
N PHE A 139 5.30 -40.09 19.17
CA PHE A 139 4.45 -39.50 18.15
C PHE A 139 4.41 -37.97 18.25
N VAL A 140 4.33 -37.31 17.09
CA VAL A 140 4.19 -35.84 16.96
C VAL A 140 2.87 -35.34 17.56
N TRP A 141 1.88 -36.22 17.68
CA TRP A 141 0.59 -35.99 18.33
C TRP A 141 0.33 -37.04 19.43
N PRO A 142 -0.47 -36.71 20.47
CA PRO A 142 -0.83 -37.67 21.50
C PRO A 142 -1.51 -38.89 20.87
N ALA A 143 -0.83 -40.04 20.92
CA ALA A 143 -1.37 -41.28 20.37
C ALA A 143 -2.57 -41.77 21.21
N GLU A 144 -3.49 -42.46 20.55
CA GLU A 144 -4.67 -43.11 21.16
C GLU A 144 -4.30 -43.96 22.41
N ASP A 145 -3.16 -44.64 22.37
CA ASP A 145 -2.62 -45.43 23.48
C ASP A 145 -2.28 -44.59 24.72
N ALA A 146 -1.78 -43.36 24.53
CA ALA A 146 -1.48 -42.44 25.62
C ALA A 146 -2.77 -41.82 26.19
N LEU A 147 -3.79 -41.63 25.36
CA LEU A 147 -5.12 -41.21 25.80
C LEU A 147 -5.81 -42.32 26.60
N ARG A 148 -5.74 -43.56 26.13
CA ARG A 148 -6.32 -44.75 26.80
C ARG A 148 -5.61 -45.12 28.10
N ARG A 149 -4.29 -44.98 28.17
CA ARG A 149 -3.50 -45.16 29.40
C ARG A 149 -3.49 -43.91 30.29
N GLY A 150 -3.98 -42.79 29.79
CA GLY A 150 -3.99 -41.52 30.49
C GLY A 150 -4.91 -41.56 31.71
N GLN A 151 -4.56 -40.76 32.73
CA GLN A 151 -5.36 -40.62 33.94
C GLN A 151 -6.81 -40.20 33.65
N LEU A 152 -7.05 -39.49 32.55
CA LEU A 152 -8.39 -39.07 32.14
C LEU A 152 -9.27 -40.26 31.75
N ALA A 153 -8.75 -41.25 31.02
CA ALA A 153 -9.51 -42.44 30.65
C ALA A 153 -9.79 -43.34 31.88
N VAL A 154 -8.80 -43.49 32.76
CA VAL A 154 -8.97 -44.21 34.04
C VAL A 154 -10.01 -43.50 34.92
N ALA A 155 -9.93 -42.18 35.07
CA ALA A 155 -10.92 -41.40 35.82
C ALA A 155 -12.33 -41.45 35.21
N ALA A 156 -12.44 -41.55 33.89
CA ALA A 156 -13.72 -41.73 33.21
C ALA A 156 -14.35 -43.10 33.50
N LEU A 157 -13.54 -44.18 33.55
CA LEU A 157 -14.00 -45.52 33.92
C LEU A 157 -14.39 -45.62 35.40
N HIS A 158 -13.67 -44.93 36.28
CA HIS A 158 -13.96 -44.85 37.72
C HIS A 158 -14.87 -43.67 38.09
N SER A 159 -15.57 -43.08 37.12
CA SER A 159 -16.40 -41.89 37.35
C SER A 159 -17.57 -42.17 38.31
N GLU A 160 -18.12 -43.38 38.30
CA GLU A 160 -19.17 -43.83 39.23
C GLU A 160 -18.68 -43.96 40.68
N GLU A 161 -17.44 -44.40 40.91
CA GLU A 161 -16.85 -44.51 42.25
C GLU A 161 -16.51 -43.14 42.85
N ILE A 162 -16.04 -42.20 42.02
CA ILE A 162 -15.71 -40.82 42.43
C ILE A 162 -16.98 -40.03 42.77
N THR A 163 -18.06 -40.27 42.02
CA THR A 163 -19.35 -39.61 42.26
C THR A 163 -20.07 -40.19 43.48
N LEU A 164 -20.06 -41.52 43.70
CA LEU A 164 -20.60 -42.13 44.92
C LEU A 164 -19.81 -41.78 46.19
N GLY A 165 -18.49 -41.60 46.12
CA GLY A 165 -17.66 -41.28 47.28
C GLY A 165 -17.81 -39.84 47.81
N SER A 166 -18.52 -38.97 47.10
CA SER A 166 -18.64 -37.54 47.44
C SER A 166 -19.96 -37.15 48.14
N THR A 167 -20.89 -38.10 48.31
CA THR A 167 -22.19 -37.86 48.96
C THR A 167 -22.54 -38.97 49.97
N GLY A 168 -21.99 -38.89 51.19
CA GLY A 168 -22.46 -39.67 52.35
C GLY A 168 -21.37 -40.03 53.37
N GLU A 169 -21.53 -39.58 54.61
CA GLU A 169 -20.51 -39.65 55.67
C GLU A 169 -20.33 -41.04 56.35
N ARG A 170 -19.05 -41.45 56.51
CA ARG A 170 -18.34 -42.17 57.59
C ARG A 170 -18.90 -43.45 58.27
N SER A 171 -18.05 -44.50 58.23
CA SER A 171 -17.58 -45.43 59.31
C SER A 171 -17.69 -46.91 58.87
N GLY A 172 -16.71 -47.82 58.90
CA GLY A 172 -15.31 -47.86 59.34
C GLY A 172 -14.90 -49.34 59.54
N SER A 173 -13.81 -49.80 58.92
CA SER A 173 -12.94 -50.95 59.29
C SER A 173 -11.90 -51.14 58.19
N VAL A 174 -10.72 -50.52 58.25
CA VAL A 174 -9.48 -51.04 58.86
C VAL A 174 -9.20 -52.50 58.48
N GLU A 175 -8.32 -52.70 57.49
CA GLU A 175 -7.26 -53.69 57.64
C GLU A 175 -5.93 -53.09 57.17
N SER A 176 -4.90 -53.44 57.92
CA SER A 176 -3.67 -52.69 58.15
C SER A 176 -2.56 -53.11 57.20
N SER A 177 -1.82 -52.15 56.66
CA SER A 177 -0.36 -52.30 56.45
C SER A 177 0.30 -50.92 56.39
N GLU A 178 1.10 -50.65 57.42
CA GLU A 178 2.11 -49.60 57.65
C GLU A 178 2.81 -49.01 56.41
N PRO A 179 3.31 -47.74 56.42
CA PRO A 179 4.36 -47.30 57.37
C PRO A 179 4.37 -45.82 57.87
N VAL A 180 4.87 -45.65 59.11
CA VAL A 180 5.95 -44.74 59.62
C VAL A 180 6.47 -43.70 58.60
N GLN A 181 6.69 -42.38 58.82
CA GLN A 181 6.64 -41.40 59.92
C GLN A 181 6.56 -39.97 59.29
N PRO A 182 6.25 -38.88 60.03
CA PRO A 182 5.96 -37.54 59.49
C PRO A 182 7.01 -36.45 59.82
N SER A 183 7.19 -35.50 58.88
CA SER A 183 7.53 -34.05 59.07
C SER A 183 7.60 -33.41 57.68
N GLU A 184 6.97 -32.29 57.33
CA GLU A 184 7.27 -30.94 57.82
C GLU A 184 6.17 -29.94 57.39
N SER A 185 5.65 -29.23 58.38
CA SER A 185 5.19 -27.83 58.43
C SER A 185 4.95 -27.05 57.11
N ALA A 186 3.68 -26.69 56.84
CA ALA A 186 3.35 -25.52 56.02
C ALA A 186 2.18 -24.74 56.66
N GLU A 187 2.48 -23.56 57.19
CA GLU A 187 1.50 -22.62 57.72
C GLU A 187 0.67 -21.96 56.61
N PRO A 188 -0.64 -21.68 56.83
CA PRO A 188 -1.46 -20.96 55.87
C PRO A 188 -1.29 -19.43 56.02
N ARG A 189 -0.77 -18.77 54.98
CA ARG A 189 -0.75 -17.31 54.87
C ARG A 189 -2.16 -16.76 54.66
N LYS A 190 -2.60 -15.90 55.60
CA LYS A 190 -3.78 -15.02 55.48
C LYS A 190 -3.64 -14.09 54.28
N TYR A 191 -4.69 -14.05 53.46
CA TYR A 191 -4.87 -13.07 52.38
C TYR A 191 -5.72 -11.91 52.92
N GLU A 192 -5.17 -10.69 52.94
CA GLU A 192 -5.96 -9.47 53.10
C GLU A 192 -6.10 -8.78 51.75
N PRO A 193 -7.32 -8.31 51.36
CA PRO A 193 -7.51 -7.58 50.13
C PRO A 193 -7.07 -6.12 50.31
N ARG A 194 -6.06 -5.71 49.54
CA ARG A 194 -5.61 -4.32 49.48
C ARG A 194 -6.62 -3.49 48.68
N ARG A 195 -7.29 -2.57 49.38
CA ARG A 195 -8.18 -1.52 48.88
C ARG A 195 -7.44 -0.64 47.85
N VAL A 196 -8.00 -0.53 46.64
CA VAL A 196 -7.55 0.39 45.60
C VAL A 196 -8.42 1.64 45.67
N GLU A 197 -7.82 2.81 45.86
CA GLU A 197 -8.51 4.10 45.71
C GLU A 197 -8.53 4.52 44.24
N PRO A 198 -9.62 5.13 43.74
CA PRO A 198 -9.70 5.61 42.37
C PRO A 198 -8.93 6.93 42.20
N ALA A 199 -7.98 6.93 41.26
CA ALA A 199 -7.36 8.15 40.78
C ALA A 199 -8.34 8.94 39.90
N LYS A 200 -8.43 10.24 40.19
CA LYS A 200 -9.23 11.23 39.46
C LYS A 200 -8.87 11.28 37.98
N GLU A 201 -9.90 11.18 37.16
CA GLU A 201 -10.02 11.73 35.81
C GLU A 201 -9.74 13.24 35.84
N GLU A 202 -8.92 13.76 34.93
CA GLU A 202 -9.14 15.03 34.20
C GLU A 202 -8.14 15.11 33.03
N ALA A 203 -8.63 14.94 31.80
CA ALA A 203 -7.99 15.45 30.59
C ALA A 203 -9.01 15.51 29.45
N SER A 204 -9.67 16.67 29.37
CA SER A 204 -10.26 17.31 28.17
C SER A 204 -10.38 16.49 26.88
N GLU A 205 -11.61 16.05 26.58
CA GLU A 205 -12.04 15.75 25.22
C GLU A 205 -12.29 17.08 24.48
N SER A 206 -11.46 17.36 23.46
CA SER A 206 -11.86 18.24 22.37
C SER A 206 -12.33 17.33 21.22
N PRO A 207 -13.41 17.69 20.50
CA PRO A 207 -13.95 16.85 19.45
C PRO A 207 -12.91 16.75 18.33
N VAL A 208 -12.57 15.50 17.99
CA VAL A 208 -11.79 15.16 16.82
C VAL A 208 -12.66 15.52 15.60
N ASP A 209 -12.31 16.60 14.91
CA ASP A 209 -12.82 16.89 13.57
C ASP A 209 -12.32 15.75 12.64
N LEU A 210 -13.19 14.76 12.48
CA LEU A 210 -13.10 13.71 11.47
C LEU A 210 -13.54 14.34 10.14
N ASP A 211 -12.65 15.10 9.51
CA ASP A 211 -12.70 15.33 8.07
C ASP A 211 -12.36 14.00 7.37
N LEU A 212 -13.36 13.12 7.36
CA LEU A 212 -13.45 11.94 6.53
C LEU A 212 -13.73 12.40 5.11
N ASP A 213 -12.68 12.80 4.38
CA ASP A 213 -12.78 12.94 2.93
C ASP A 213 -12.91 11.53 2.32
N LEU A 214 -14.16 11.13 2.11
CA LEU A 214 -14.56 9.78 1.69
C LEU A 214 -14.59 9.63 0.15
N PHE A 215 -14.02 10.61 -0.57
CA PHE A 215 -14.02 10.66 -2.02
C PHE A 215 -12.66 11.13 -2.56
N ASP A 216 -11.62 10.32 -2.38
CA ASP A 216 -10.47 10.34 -3.28
C ASP A 216 -10.82 9.50 -4.53
N PRO A 217 -11.08 10.11 -5.70
CA PRO A 217 -11.40 9.37 -6.92
C PRO A 217 -10.21 8.63 -7.53
N ASP A 218 -9.04 8.66 -6.88
CA ASP A 218 -7.79 8.09 -7.38
C ASP A 218 -7.50 6.66 -6.86
N GLU A 219 -8.44 6.03 -6.13
CA GLU A 219 -8.29 4.65 -5.59
C GLU A 219 -8.98 3.53 -6.41
N PHE A 220 -9.25 3.75 -7.72
CA PHE A 220 -9.66 2.69 -8.66
C PHE A 220 -8.79 2.61 -9.91
#